data_AF-A0A2E5NMR1-F1
#
_entry.id   AF-A0A2E5NMR1-F1
#
_cell.length_a   1.000
_cell.length_b   1.000
_cell.length_c   1.000
_cell.angle_alpha   90.00
_cell.angle_beta   90.00
_cell.angle_gamma   90.00
#
_symmetry.space_group_name_H-M   'P 1'
#
loop_
_entity.id
_entity.type
_entity.pdbx_description
1 polymer ?
#
loop_
_entity_poly.entity_id
_entity_poly.type
_entity_poly.pdbx_seq_one_letter_code
_entity_poly.pdbx_strand_id
1 'polypeptide(L)'
;MYFSRFFSVSLILFFTSTTQAQGWFEYINQEDLFTVNLPGSPEVSNFTYQSELEAEFPARNYEVFDRGNHYKVTVVDFTEAQEIHWKKLENERESEQLRGRNRWITDQRSSVARAAREFRQRDGEVTYDAWGHLENVEGHQLQLTNPDGSRTFVAIYLHGQVNRLYILEGTVPPRMPPPAQFQQSLRFLDNNGARVRYELSPDGGTTRVARGQILDIDETAAP
;
A
#
# COMPACT_ATOMS: atom_id res chain seq x y z
N MET A 1 30.68 -39.40 -62.53
CA MET A 1 30.64 -39.17 -61.07
C MET A 1 29.99 -37.81 -60.83
N TYR A 2 28.77 -37.80 -60.28
CA TYR A 2 27.98 -36.59 -60.05
C TYR A 2 28.33 -35.99 -58.67
N PHE A 3 28.72 -34.72 -58.65
CA PHE A 3 28.91 -33.94 -57.41
C PHE A 3 27.58 -33.27 -57.03
N SER A 4 26.96 -33.70 -55.94
CA SER A 4 25.78 -33.04 -55.37
C SER A 4 26.20 -31.95 -54.39
N ARG A 5 25.72 -30.72 -54.61
CA ARG A 5 25.86 -29.58 -53.69
C ARG A 5 24.79 -29.66 -52.61
N PHE A 6 25.20 -29.72 -51.35
CA PHE A 6 24.27 -29.55 -50.22
C PHE A 6 24.00 -28.06 -49.99
N PHE A 7 22.72 -27.66 -50.06
CA PHE A 7 22.25 -26.36 -49.58
C PHE A 7 21.92 -26.50 -48.09
N SER A 8 22.56 -25.70 -47.25
CA SER A 8 22.25 -25.60 -45.82
C SER A 8 21.14 -24.54 -45.65
N VAL A 9 20.03 -24.92 -45.04
CA VAL A 9 18.94 -24.00 -44.68
C VAL A 9 19.02 -23.76 -43.17
N SER A 10 19.48 -22.58 -42.77
CA SER A 10 19.45 -22.14 -41.38
C SER A 10 18.06 -21.60 -41.03
N LEU A 11 17.38 -22.27 -40.10
CA LEU A 11 16.07 -21.88 -39.57
C LEU A 11 16.27 -20.85 -38.46
N ILE A 12 15.90 -19.60 -38.71
CA ILE A 12 15.93 -18.51 -37.71
C ILE A 12 14.56 -18.48 -37.01
N LEU A 13 14.52 -18.88 -35.75
CA LEU A 13 13.35 -18.78 -34.88
C LEU A 13 13.28 -17.38 -34.27
N PHE A 14 12.31 -16.57 -34.72
CA PHE A 14 11.96 -15.32 -34.08
C PHE A 14 11.14 -15.62 -32.82
N PHE A 15 11.73 -15.40 -31.64
CA PHE A 15 10.97 -15.34 -30.40
C PHE A 15 10.14 -14.05 -30.40
N THR A 16 8.85 -14.17 -30.69
CA THR A 16 7.89 -13.10 -30.43
C THR A 16 7.73 -12.98 -28.91
N SER A 17 8.32 -11.96 -28.32
CA SER A 17 7.96 -11.52 -26.97
C SER A 17 6.48 -11.17 -26.96
N THR A 18 5.70 -11.89 -26.17
CA THR A 18 4.30 -11.54 -25.92
C THR A 18 4.27 -10.23 -25.15
N THR A 19 4.06 -9.12 -25.84
CA THR A 19 3.68 -7.86 -25.20
C THR A 19 2.30 -8.10 -24.57
N GLN A 20 2.24 -8.28 -23.26
CA GLN A 20 1.00 -8.27 -22.49
C GLN A 20 0.42 -6.85 -22.56
N ALA A 21 -0.36 -6.56 -23.61
CA ALA A 21 -1.25 -5.42 -23.63
C ALA A 21 -2.55 -5.82 -22.93
N GLN A 22 -2.50 -5.98 -21.60
CA GLN A 22 -3.70 -6.11 -20.79
C GLN A 22 -3.98 -4.79 -20.07
N GLY A 23 -5.26 -4.41 -20.06
CA GLY A 23 -5.73 -3.23 -19.33
C GLY A 23 -5.61 -3.41 -17.83
N TRP A 24 -6.20 -2.49 -17.09
CA TRP A 24 -6.26 -2.56 -15.63
C TRP A 24 -6.92 -3.86 -15.17
N PHE A 25 -6.31 -4.54 -14.21
CA PHE A 25 -6.86 -5.72 -13.54
C PHE A 25 -6.74 -5.57 -12.03
N GLU A 26 -7.56 -6.32 -11.29
CA GLU A 26 -7.46 -6.40 -9.84
C GLU A 26 -6.30 -7.32 -9.45
N TYR A 27 -5.26 -6.74 -8.86
CA TYR A 27 -4.18 -7.48 -8.22
C TYR A 27 -4.61 -7.84 -6.80
N ILE A 28 -4.56 -9.13 -6.48
CA ILE A 28 -4.95 -9.68 -5.18
C ILE A 28 -3.70 -10.20 -4.50
N ASN A 29 -3.39 -9.65 -3.32
CA ASN A 29 -2.29 -10.12 -2.49
C ASN A 29 -2.83 -10.71 -1.18
N GLN A 30 -2.81 -12.03 -1.10
CA GLN A 30 -3.28 -12.80 0.06
C GLN A 30 -2.26 -12.82 1.21
N GLU A 31 -1.01 -12.47 0.94
CA GLU A 31 0.05 -12.50 1.95
C GLU A 31 0.11 -11.19 2.73
N ASP A 32 -0.01 -10.06 2.01
CA ASP A 32 -0.07 -8.71 2.54
C ASP A 32 -1.50 -8.18 2.71
N LEU A 33 -2.51 -9.00 2.45
CA LEU A 33 -3.91 -8.75 2.80
C LEU A 33 -4.53 -7.51 2.13
N PHE A 34 -4.30 -7.32 0.84
CA PHE A 34 -4.94 -6.25 0.08
C PHE A 34 -5.32 -6.66 -1.34
N THR A 35 -6.23 -5.87 -1.94
CA THR A 35 -6.40 -5.83 -3.39
C THR A 35 -6.26 -4.40 -3.90
N VAL A 36 -5.79 -4.23 -5.14
CA VAL A 36 -5.65 -2.93 -5.80
C VAL A 36 -5.70 -3.12 -7.31
N ASN A 37 -6.21 -2.15 -8.05
CA ASN A 37 -6.17 -2.22 -9.50
C ASN A 37 -4.79 -1.76 -10.00
N LEU A 38 -4.18 -2.53 -10.90
CA LEU A 38 -2.89 -2.20 -11.53
C LEU A 38 -2.96 -2.35 -13.05
N PRO A 39 -2.19 -1.55 -13.82
CA PRO A 39 -2.10 -1.68 -15.27
C PRO A 39 -1.15 -2.81 -15.73
N GLY A 40 -0.54 -3.53 -14.79
CA GLY A 40 0.46 -4.56 -15.05
C GLY A 40 0.77 -5.36 -13.79
N SER A 41 1.42 -6.51 -13.94
CA SER A 41 1.91 -7.26 -12.77
C SER A 41 3.02 -6.48 -12.08
N PRO A 42 2.98 -6.29 -10.75
CA PRO A 42 4.00 -5.53 -10.05
C PRO A 42 5.30 -6.30 -9.94
N GLU A 43 6.42 -5.58 -10.03
CA GLU A 43 7.70 -6.03 -9.49
C GLU A 43 7.62 -5.97 -7.95
N VAL A 44 8.02 -7.06 -7.30
CA VAL A 44 7.94 -7.20 -5.84
C VAL A 44 9.33 -7.17 -5.25
N SER A 45 9.57 -6.31 -4.25
CA SER A 45 10.83 -6.24 -3.52
C SER A 45 10.61 -6.14 -2.01
N ASN A 46 11.44 -6.86 -1.25
CA ASN A 46 11.43 -6.84 0.21
C ASN A 46 12.46 -5.83 0.73
N PHE A 47 12.14 -5.16 1.84
CA PHE A 47 13.07 -4.27 2.52
C PHE A 47 12.75 -4.16 4.02
N THR A 48 13.65 -3.55 4.77
CA THR A 48 13.44 -3.24 6.19
C THR A 48 12.93 -1.81 6.32
N TYR A 49 11.76 -1.64 6.92
CA TYR A 49 11.16 -0.34 7.23
C TYR A 49 11.55 0.10 8.64
N GLN A 50 12.06 1.32 8.76
CA GLN A 50 12.36 1.94 10.05
C GLN A 50 11.18 2.80 10.51
N SER A 51 10.66 2.53 11.70
CA SER A 51 9.55 3.26 12.30
C SER A 51 9.95 4.57 12.97
N GLU A 52 8.98 5.29 13.53
CA GLU A 52 9.23 6.56 14.24
C GLU A 52 10.08 6.35 15.49
N LEU A 53 9.94 5.20 16.15
CA LEU A 53 10.75 4.82 17.30
C LEU A 53 11.95 3.94 16.93
N GLU A 54 12.43 4.07 15.68
CA GLU A 54 13.63 3.40 15.17
C GLU A 54 13.58 1.87 15.32
N ALA A 55 12.37 1.28 15.33
CA ALA A 55 12.19 -0.16 15.25
C ALA A 55 12.16 -0.59 13.78
N GLU A 56 12.71 -1.78 13.53
CA GLU A 56 12.85 -2.34 12.20
C GLU A 56 11.74 -3.35 11.95
N PHE A 57 11.03 -3.18 10.84
CA PHE A 57 9.88 -4.00 10.46
C PHE A 57 10.07 -4.57 9.05
N PRO A 58 9.63 -5.81 8.79
CA PRO A 58 9.58 -6.33 7.44
C PRO A 58 8.57 -5.53 6.61
N ALA A 59 8.97 -5.20 5.38
CA ALA A 59 8.13 -4.46 4.45
C ALA A 59 8.35 -4.88 3.01
N ARG A 60 7.35 -4.59 2.16
CA ARG A 60 7.35 -4.96 0.75
C ARG A 60 6.85 -3.84 -0.14
N ASN A 61 7.49 -3.70 -1.30
CA ASN A 61 7.05 -2.81 -2.37
C ASN A 61 6.49 -3.62 -3.54
N TYR A 62 5.42 -3.12 -4.12
CA TYR A 62 4.77 -3.62 -5.34
C TYR A 62 4.76 -2.48 -6.36
N GLU A 63 5.60 -2.55 -7.38
CA GLU A 63 5.83 -1.44 -8.30
C GLU A 63 5.47 -1.78 -9.75
N VAL A 64 4.75 -0.87 -10.41
CA VAL A 64 4.39 -0.97 -11.84
C VAL A 64 4.75 0.33 -12.54
N PHE A 65 5.51 0.21 -13.63
CA PHE A 65 5.76 1.30 -14.57
C PHE A 65 4.92 1.08 -15.83
N ASP A 66 4.10 2.06 -16.19
CA ASP A 66 3.29 2.02 -17.41
C ASP A 66 3.32 3.38 -18.11
N ARG A 67 3.94 3.44 -19.30
CA ARG A 67 3.94 4.62 -20.19
C ARG A 67 4.32 5.95 -19.49
N GLY A 68 5.29 5.88 -18.58
CA GLY A 68 5.76 7.05 -17.80
C GLY A 68 4.99 7.30 -16.50
N ASN A 69 3.92 6.55 -16.23
CA ASN A 69 3.30 6.48 -14.90
C ASN A 69 4.06 5.49 -14.03
N HIS A 70 4.09 5.75 -12.73
CA HIS A 70 4.65 4.87 -11.71
C HIS A 70 3.62 4.67 -10.61
N TYR A 71 3.28 3.42 -10.35
CA TYR A 71 2.35 3.01 -9.29
C TYR A 71 3.10 2.14 -8.30
N LYS A 72 3.00 2.48 -7.02
CA LYS A 72 3.66 1.76 -5.94
C LYS A 72 2.69 1.53 -4.80
N VAL A 73 2.70 0.30 -4.28
CA VAL A 73 2.13 -0.03 -2.98
C VAL A 73 3.27 -0.47 -2.08
N THR A 74 3.40 0.18 -0.92
CA THR A 74 4.28 -0.26 0.16
C THR A 74 3.43 -0.85 1.27
N VAL A 75 3.79 -2.03 1.76
CA VAL A 75 3.16 -2.67 2.90
C VAL A 75 4.20 -2.85 4.01
N VAL A 76 3.90 -2.36 5.20
CA VAL A 76 4.73 -2.58 6.41
C VAL A 76 3.97 -3.51 7.34
N ASP A 77 4.63 -4.57 7.77
CA ASP A 77 4.06 -5.58 8.65
C ASP A 77 4.47 -5.30 10.10
N PHE A 78 3.50 -4.85 10.91
CA PHE A 78 3.66 -4.59 12.34
C PHE A 78 3.15 -5.75 13.21
N THR A 79 2.91 -6.94 12.66
CA THR A 79 2.38 -8.08 13.44
C THR A 79 3.27 -8.45 14.63
N GLU A 80 4.60 -8.30 14.50
CA GLU A 80 5.57 -8.57 15.57
C GLU A 80 5.96 -7.32 16.39
N ALA A 81 5.25 -6.19 16.24
CA ALA A 81 5.66 -4.92 16.88
C ALA A 81 5.79 -5.00 18.40
N GLN A 82 4.88 -5.71 19.06
CA GLN A 82 4.98 -5.90 20.51
C GLN A 82 6.27 -6.63 20.90
N GLU A 83 6.60 -7.73 20.21
CA GLU A 83 7.79 -8.53 20.50
C GLU A 83 9.08 -7.76 20.21
N ILE A 84 9.14 -7.08 19.05
CA ILE A 84 10.29 -6.24 18.65
C ILE A 84 10.57 -5.17 19.71
N HIS A 85 9.53 -4.45 20.17
CA HIS A 85 9.69 -3.43 21.20
C HIS A 85 10.00 -4.03 22.58
N TRP A 86 9.45 -5.19 22.92
CA TRP A 86 9.75 -5.86 24.19
C TRP A 86 11.22 -6.29 24.27
N LYS A 87 11.76 -6.89 23.21
CA LYS A 87 13.17 -7.31 23.14
C LYS A 87 14.13 -6.14 23.41
N LYS A 88 13.81 -4.94 22.91
CA LYS A 88 14.58 -3.72 23.18
C LYS A 88 14.61 -3.32 24.67
N LEU A 89 13.65 -3.79 25.48
CA LEU A 89 13.53 -3.45 26.90
C LEU A 89 14.07 -4.54 27.84
N GLU A 90 14.44 -5.72 27.35
CA GLU A 90 14.79 -6.87 28.19
C GLU A 90 15.95 -6.60 29.17
N ASN A 91 16.91 -5.75 28.77
CA ASN A 91 18.07 -5.39 29.58
C ASN A 91 17.88 -4.09 30.39
N GLU A 92 16.69 -3.50 30.35
CA GLU A 92 16.37 -2.27 31.06
C GLU A 92 15.86 -2.52 32.48
N ARG A 93 15.87 -1.47 33.30
CA ARG A 93 15.28 -1.52 34.65
C ARG A 93 13.78 -1.81 34.58
N GLU A 94 13.23 -2.52 35.56
CA GLU A 94 11.80 -2.86 35.62
C GLU A 94 10.88 -1.62 35.46
N SER A 95 11.25 -0.49 36.06
CA SER A 95 10.50 0.77 35.91
C SER A 95 10.44 1.26 34.46
N GLU A 96 11.49 1.05 33.67
CA GLU A 96 11.56 1.42 32.26
C GLU A 96 10.82 0.43 31.37
N GLN A 97 10.88 -0.87 31.71
CA GLN A 97 10.07 -1.89 31.05
C GLN A 97 8.57 -1.59 31.21
N LEU A 98 8.13 -1.22 32.41
CA LEU A 98 6.73 -0.85 32.69
C LEU A 98 6.28 0.39 31.90
N ARG A 99 7.11 1.43 31.88
CA ARG A 99 6.84 2.66 31.09
C ARG A 99 6.86 2.39 29.59
N GLY A 100 7.72 1.46 29.14
CA GLY A 100 7.96 1.18 27.73
C GLY A 100 7.08 0.11 27.11
N ARG A 101 6.36 -0.69 27.89
CA ARG A 101 5.63 -1.89 27.44
C ARG A 101 4.68 -1.65 26.27
N ASN A 102 4.08 -0.45 26.20
CA ASN A 102 3.09 -0.09 25.19
C ASN A 102 3.65 0.81 24.07
N ARG A 103 4.98 1.00 23.97
CA ARG A 103 5.60 1.83 22.91
C ARG A 103 5.26 1.35 21.50
N TRP A 104 5.09 0.04 21.32
CA TRP A 104 4.68 -0.54 20.04
C TRP A 104 3.34 0.03 19.53
N ILE A 105 2.38 0.32 20.42
CA ILE A 105 1.09 0.90 20.06
C ILE A 105 1.29 2.30 19.50
N THR A 106 2.08 3.13 20.18
CA THR A 106 2.34 4.51 19.74
C THR A 106 3.16 4.56 18.47
N ASP A 107 4.10 3.63 18.28
CA ASP A 107 4.93 3.52 17.09
C ASP A 107 4.11 3.13 15.86
N GLN A 108 3.23 2.14 16.02
CA GLN A 108 2.31 1.75 14.97
C GLN A 108 1.33 2.89 14.63
N ARG A 109 0.75 3.56 15.64
CA ARG A 109 -0.19 4.68 15.42
C ARG A 109 0.46 5.91 14.80
N SER A 110 1.74 6.16 15.06
CA SER A 110 2.47 7.30 14.46
C SER A 110 2.84 7.05 13.00
N SER A 111 2.82 5.80 12.53
CA SER A 111 3.27 5.40 11.19
C SER A 111 2.61 6.16 10.04
N VAL A 112 1.31 6.45 10.14
CA VAL A 112 0.58 7.25 9.13
C VAL A 112 1.11 8.67 9.06
N ALA A 113 1.23 9.34 10.21
CA ALA A 113 1.71 10.71 10.30
C ALA A 113 3.20 10.82 9.90
N ARG A 114 4.00 9.82 10.26
CA ARG A 114 5.40 9.67 9.87
C ARG A 114 5.55 9.55 8.36
N ALA A 115 4.84 8.63 7.73
CA ALA A 115 4.87 8.47 6.27
C ALA A 115 4.42 9.77 5.56
N ALA A 116 3.34 10.41 6.04
CA ALA A 116 2.89 11.69 5.49
C ALA A 116 3.97 12.79 5.62
N ARG A 117 4.71 12.84 6.74
CA ARG A 117 5.84 13.76 6.93
C ARG A 117 6.95 13.52 5.90
N GLU A 118 7.30 12.28 5.61
CA GLU A 118 8.32 11.96 4.59
C GLU A 118 7.94 12.50 3.21
N PHE A 119 6.67 12.39 2.81
CA PHE A 119 6.20 12.97 1.55
C PHE A 119 6.22 14.49 1.56
N ARG A 120 5.80 15.14 2.65
CA ARG A 120 5.86 16.61 2.80
C ARG A 120 7.29 17.17 2.72
N GLN A 121 8.28 16.35 3.03
CA GLN A 121 9.70 16.72 2.98
C GLN A 121 10.34 16.51 1.60
N ARG A 122 9.62 15.94 0.63
CA ARG A 122 10.07 15.87 -0.76
C ARG A 122 10.05 17.26 -1.41
N ASP A 123 10.79 17.42 -2.49
CA ASP A 123 10.95 18.70 -3.22
C ASP A 123 9.70 19.12 -4.05
N GLY A 124 8.51 18.64 -3.69
CA GLY A 124 7.25 18.91 -4.40
C GLY A 124 6.34 19.88 -3.65
N GLU A 125 5.51 20.63 -4.38
CA GLU A 125 4.47 21.46 -3.79
C GLU A 125 3.30 20.60 -3.33
N VAL A 126 2.97 20.65 -2.03
CA VAL A 126 1.79 19.97 -1.48
C VAL A 126 0.52 20.73 -1.90
N THR A 127 -0.29 20.10 -2.74
CA THR A 127 -1.54 20.67 -3.30
C THR A 127 -2.81 20.15 -2.62
N TYR A 128 -2.71 19.05 -1.87
CA TYR A 128 -3.76 18.52 -1.01
C TYR A 128 -3.13 17.79 0.17
N ASP A 129 -3.68 17.98 1.36
CA ASP A 129 -3.20 17.39 2.61
C ASP A 129 -4.35 17.27 3.60
N ALA A 130 -4.93 16.09 3.73
CA ALA A 130 -6.09 15.88 4.57
C ALA A 130 -6.19 14.45 5.11
N TRP A 131 -6.96 14.33 6.18
CA TRP A 131 -7.47 13.05 6.63
C TRP A 131 -8.29 12.38 5.52
N GLY A 132 -8.17 11.06 5.41
CA GLY A 132 -8.95 10.27 4.48
C GLY A 132 -9.24 8.89 5.04
N HIS A 133 -10.15 8.16 4.40
CA HIS A 133 -10.46 6.78 4.77
C HIS A 133 -10.83 5.98 3.53
N LEU A 134 -10.67 4.66 3.61
CA LEU A 134 -11.24 3.71 2.68
C LEU A 134 -11.87 2.56 3.46
N GLU A 135 -13.12 2.24 3.16
CA GLU A 135 -13.86 1.19 3.89
C GLU A 135 -13.91 1.41 5.42
N ASN A 136 -13.81 2.69 5.84
CA ASN A 136 -13.65 3.16 7.22
C ASN A 136 -12.36 2.73 7.91
N VAL A 137 -11.36 2.24 7.17
CA VAL A 137 -9.97 2.24 7.62
C VAL A 137 -9.44 3.66 7.46
N GLU A 138 -9.20 4.32 8.59
CA GLU A 138 -8.70 5.69 8.64
C GLU A 138 -7.25 5.78 8.13
N GLY A 139 -6.91 6.98 7.66
CA GLY A 139 -5.64 7.24 7.04
C GLY A 139 -5.46 8.70 6.67
N HIS A 140 -4.59 8.92 5.70
CA HIS A 140 -4.18 10.24 5.28
C HIS A 140 -3.97 10.28 3.77
N GLN A 141 -4.34 11.39 3.14
CA GLN A 141 -4.16 11.61 1.71
C GLN A 141 -3.32 12.86 1.46
N LEU A 142 -2.37 12.75 0.54
CA LEU A 142 -1.52 13.84 0.08
C LEU A 142 -1.51 13.90 -1.44
N GLN A 143 -1.39 15.10 -2.00
CA GLN A 143 -1.09 15.28 -3.41
C GLN A 143 0.07 16.26 -3.54
N LEU A 144 1.02 15.92 -4.41
CA LEU A 144 2.20 16.72 -4.70
C LEU A 144 2.25 17.06 -6.18
N THR A 145 2.66 18.29 -6.49
CA THR A 145 3.20 18.64 -7.81
C THR A 145 4.72 18.66 -7.70
N ASN A 146 5.40 17.77 -8.41
CA ASN A 146 6.85 17.59 -8.36
C ASN A 146 7.58 18.65 -9.21
N PRO A 147 8.91 18.84 -9.04
CA PRO A 147 9.69 19.82 -9.80
C PRO A 147 9.63 19.66 -11.32
N ASP A 148 9.50 18.41 -11.81
CA ASP A 148 9.36 18.10 -13.24
C ASP A 148 7.93 18.31 -13.77
N GLY A 149 7.01 18.78 -12.92
CA GLY A 149 5.59 18.98 -13.19
C GLY A 149 4.75 17.70 -13.17
N SER A 150 5.35 16.54 -12.86
CA SER A 150 4.58 15.33 -12.58
C SER A 150 3.75 15.50 -11.30
N ARG A 151 2.68 14.72 -11.15
CA ARG A 151 1.83 14.76 -9.96
C ARG A 151 1.85 13.42 -9.26
N THR A 152 2.10 13.45 -7.97
CA THR A 152 2.09 12.29 -7.09
C THR A 152 0.88 12.35 -6.17
N PHE A 153 0.07 11.31 -6.19
CA PHE A 153 -1.08 11.14 -5.31
C PHE A 153 -0.76 10.02 -4.33
N VAL A 154 -0.86 10.32 -3.03
CA VAL A 154 -0.49 9.43 -1.94
C VAL A 154 -1.69 9.14 -1.05
N ALA A 155 -1.88 7.87 -0.70
CA ALA A 155 -2.87 7.47 0.29
C ALA A 155 -2.23 6.50 1.29
N ILE A 156 -2.40 6.77 2.59
CA ILE A 156 -1.70 6.06 3.68
C ILE A 156 -2.75 5.55 4.65
N TYR A 157 -2.83 4.23 4.87
CA TYR A 157 -3.85 3.61 5.71
C TYR A 157 -3.23 2.60 6.67
N LEU A 158 -3.57 2.69 7.95
CA LEU A 158 -3.18 1.70 8.95
C LEU A 158 -4.37 0.80 9.27
N HIS A 159 -4.31 -0.45 8.82
CA HIS A 159 -5.34 -1.44 9.11
C HIS A 159 -5.02 -2.13 10.44
N GLY A 160 -5.51 -1.54 11.54
CA GLY A 160 -5.19 -1.99 12.90
C GLY A 160 -5.62 -3.42 13.27
N GLN A 161 -6.57 -4.03 12.54
CA GLN A 161 -7.03 -5.40 12.82
C GLN A 161 -6.03 -6.47 12.36
N VAL A 162 -5.22 -6.16 11.34
CA VAL A 162 -4.18 -7.08 10.82
C VAL A 162 -2.77 -6.51 10.99
N ASN A 163 -2.65 -5.39 11.69
CA ASN A 163 -1.39 -4.71 11.98
C ASN A 163 -0.54 -4.39 10.72
N ARG A 164 -1.16 -3.92 9.64
CA ARG A 164 -0.44 -3.54 8.40
C ARG A 164 -0.66 -2.07 8.06
N LEU A 165 0.42 -1.39 7.68
CA LEU A 165 0.37 -0.06 7.06
C LEU A 165 0.48 -0.22 5.54
N TYR A 166 -0.41 0.44 4.82
CA TYR A 166 -0.44 0.49 3.37
C TYR A 166 -0.15 1.92 2.92
N ILE A 167 0.82 2.11 2.04
CA ILE A 167 1.14 3.40 1.42
C ILE A 167 1.00 3.21 -0.09
N LEU A 168 0.06 3.92 -0.69
CA LEU A 168 -0.12 3.96 -2.14
C LEU A 168 0.50 5.23 -2.66
N GLU A 169 1.33 5.12 -3.68
CA GLU A 169 1.96 6.23 -4.39
C GLU A 169 1.70 6.07 -5.89
N GLY A 170 0.92 6.97 -6.47
CA GLY A 170 0.72 7.04 -7.92
C GLY A 170 1.30 8.33 -8.47
N THR A 171 2.31 8.23 -9.32
CA THR A 171 2.95 9.37 -9.98
C THR A 171 2.65 9.34 -11.48
N VAL A 172 2.11 10.43 -12.00
CA VAL A 172 1.78 10.58 -13.43
C VAL A 172 2.48 11.79 -14.04
N PRO A 173 2.88 11.74 -15.33
CA PRO A 173 3.50 12.88 -16.00
C PRO A 173 2.60 14.14 -16.02
N PRO A 174 3.19 15.32 -16.31
CA PRO A 174 2.42 16.53 -16.52
C PRO A 174 1.31 16.31 -17.55
N ARG A 175 0.15 16.95 -17.34
CA ARG A 175 -1.02 16.94 -18.25
C ARG A 175 -1.73 15.59 -18.45
N MET A 176 -1.30 14.52 -17.78
CA MET A 176 -2.05 13.24 -17.76
C MET A 176 -3.24 13.30 -16.79
N PRO A 177 -4.25 12.42 -16.88
CA PRO A 177 -5.25 12.31 -15.82
C PRO A 177 -4.59 11.93 -14.47
N PRO A 178 -5.00 12.54 -13.34
CA PRO A 178 -4.50 12.13 -12.02
C PRO A 178 -4.80 10.65 -11.71
N PRO A 179 -3.94 9.94 -10.95
CA PRO A 179 -4.10 8.53 -10.67
C PRO A 179 -5.09 8.27 -9.51
N ALA A 180 -6.16 9.06 -9.40
CA ALA A 180 -7.13 8.94 -8.31
C ALA A 180 -7.81 7.55 -8.28
N GLN A 181 -8.05 6.95 -9.45
CA GLN A 181 -8.63 5.59 -9.54
C GLN A 181 -7.73 4.53 -8.91
N PHE A 182 -6.40 4.66 -9.04
CA PHE A 182 -5.45 3.75 -8.38
C PHE A 182 -5.60 3.84 -6.85
N GLN A 183 -5.62 5.04 -6.27
CA GLN A 183 -5.80 5.22 -4.82
C GLN A 183 -7.13 4.65 -4.32
N GLN A 184 -8.23 4.92 -5.04
CA GLN A 184 -9.58 4.51 -4.63
C GLN A 184 -9.84 3.01 -4.85
N SER A 185 -8.96 2.32 -5.57
CA SER A 185 -9.08 0.89 -5.86
C SER A 185 -8.58 -0.02 -4.74
N LEU A 186 -7.87 0.52 -3.74
CA LEU A 186 -7.43 -0.27 -2.59
C LEU A 186 -8.63 -0.89 -1.86
N ARG A 187 -8.51 -2.18 -1.55
CA ARG A 187 -9.39 -2.90 -0.64
C ARG A 187 -8.56 -3.64 0.39
N PHE A 188 -9.09 -3.76 1.60
CA PHE A 188 -8.43 -4.46 2.69
C PHE A 188 -8.98 -5.88 2.80
N LEU A 189 -8.10 -6.84 3.08
CA LEU A 189 -8.46 -8.23 3.36
C LEU A 189 -8.20 -8.52 4.85
N ASP A 190 -8.95 -9.48 5.40
CA ASP A 190 -8.62 -10.07 6.70
C ASP A 190 -7.63 -11.23 6.56
N ASN A 191 -7.20 -11.81 7.68
CA ASN A 191 -6.29 -12.97 7.72
C ASN A 191 -6.81 -14.22 6.98
N ASN A 192 -8.08 -14.28 6.59
CA ASN A 192 -8.67 -15.37 5.80
C ASN A 192 -8.77 -15.01 4.30
N GLY A 193 -8.24 -13.85 3.88
CA GLY A 193 -8.31 -13.38 2.51
C GLY A 193 -9.65 -12.77 2.11
N ALA A 194 -10.54 -12.52 3.07
CA ALA A 194 -11.86 -11.96 2.80
C ALA A 194 -11.83 -10.43 2.90
N ARG A 195 -12.42 -9.76 1.92
CA ARG A 195 -12.61 -8.30 1.95
C ARG A 195 -13.32 -7.87 3.22
N VAL A 196 -12.80 -6.83 3.86
CA VAL A 196 -13.39 -6.23 5.06
C VAL A 196 -14.14 -4.94 4.72
N ARG A 197 -15.14 -4.64 5.53
CA ARG A 197 -15.81 -3.35 5.59
C ARG A 197 -16.05 -3.03 7.05
N TYR A 198 -15.84 -1.77 7.42
CA TYR A 198 -16.11 -1.31 8.77
C TYR A 198 -17.29 -0.34 8.79
N GLU A 199 -18.02 -0.34 9.89
CA GLU A 199 -18.97 0.68 10.26
C GLU A 199 -18.30 1.65 11.23
N LEU A 200 -18.49 2.95 11.00
CA LEU A 200 -17.96 4.01 11.83
C LEU A 200 -18.99 4.36 12.91
N SER A 201 -18.56 4.34 14.16
CA SER A 201 -19.35 4.76 15.31
C SER A 201 -19.21 6.29 15.55
N PRO A 202 -20.19 6.97 16.17
CA PRO A 202 -20.12 8.41 16.43
C PRO A 202 -18.90 8.86 17.26
N ASP A 203 -18.30 7.97 18.04
CA ASP A 203 -17.09 8.20 18.83
C ASP A 203 -15.79 8.00 18.02
N GLY A 204 -15.89 7.70 16.73
CA GLY A 204 -14.75 7.39 15.85
C GLY A 204 -14.30 5.92 15.90
N GLY A 205 -14.94 5.08 16.72
CA GLY A 205 -14.69 3.65 16.75
C GLY A 205 -15.12 2.97 15.45
N THR A 206 -14.50 1.82 15.12
CA THR A 206 -14.91 1.02 13.96
C THR A 206 -15.25 -0.40 14.33
N THR A 207 -16.37 -0.91 13.79
CA THR A 207 -16.80 -2.30 13.98
C THR A 207 -16.86 -3.01 12.64
N ARG A 208 -16.37 -4.24 12.57
CA ARG A 208 -16.38 -5.02 11.33
C ARG A 208 -17.82 -5.41 10.96
N VAL A 209 -18.23 -5.08 9.74
CA VAL A 209 -19.53 -5.49 9.18
C VAL A 209 -19.49 -6.98 8.84
N ALA A 210 -20.49 -7.74 9.28
CA ALA A 210 -20.58 -9.17 8.98
C ALA A 210 -20.86 -9.41 7.49
N ARG A 211 -20.34 -10.53 6.97
CA ARG A 211 -20.56 -10.93 5.57
C ARG A 211 -22.06 -11.12 5.30
N GLY A 212 -22.61 -10.37 4.35
CA GLY A 212 -24.03 -10.45 3.96
C GLY A 212 -24.96 -9.48 4.67
N GLN A 213 -24.45 -8.66 5.60
CA GLN A 213 -25.23 -7.59 6.22
C GLN A 213 -25.25 -6.38 5.27
N ILE A 214 -26.45 -5.98 4.83
CA ILE A 214 -26.67 -4.68 4.18
C ILE A 214 -26.68 -3.65 5.31
N LEU A 215 -26.06 -2.49 5.09
CA LEU A 215 -26.17 -1.39 6.04
C LEU A 215 -27.63 -0.95 6.06
N ASP A 216 -28.32 -1.20 7.18
CA ASP A 216 -29.64 -0.61 7.40
C ASP A 216 -29.43 0.90 7.45
N ILE A 217 -29.95 1.60 6.44
CA ILE A 217 -30.05 3.05 6.48
C ILE A 217 -31.14 3.32 7.50
N ASP A 218 -30.76 3.74 8.69
CA ASP A 218 -31.74 4.18 9.68
C ASP A 218 -32.45 5.43 9.13
N GLU A 219 -33.61 5.23 8.50
CA GLU A 219 -34.47 6.28 7.97
C GLU A 219 -34.99 7.24 9.07
N THR A 220 -34.68 7.00 10.35
CA THR A 220 -35.07 7.90 11.44
C THR A 220 -34.08 9.02 11.76
N ALA A 221 -32.93 9.07 11.08
CA ALA A 221 -31.94 10.14 11.23
C ALA A 221 -31.98 11.16 10.06
N ALA A 222 -33.16 11.74 9.80
CA ALA A 222 -33.26 13.00 9.05
C ALA A 222 -33.79 14.09 10.01
N PRO A 223 -33.10 15.25 10.13
CA PRO A 223 -33.65 16.41 10.84
C PRO A 223 -34.84 17.04 10.10
#